data_AF-A0A3M4AHL3-F1
#
_entry.id   AF-A0A3M4AHL3-F1
#
_cell.length_a   1.000
_cell.length_b   1.000
_cell.length_c   1.000
_cell.angle_alpha   90.00
_cell.angle_beta   90.00
_cell.angle_gamma   90.00
#
_symmetry.space_group_name_H-M   'P 1'
#
loop_
_entity.id
_entity.type
_entity.pdbx_description
1 polymer ?
#
loop_
_entity_poly.entity_id
_entity_poly.type
_entity_poly.pdbx_seq_one_letter_code
_entity_poly.pdbx_strand_id
1 'polypeptide(L)'
;MNFLRPTLLTLACLFATHGMADDLPSLGDASSSIVSPEQEHRLGRAWLGLLRGQVAQLSDPQLKDYVETSVYRLAETSQVQDRRLEFILINSPQLNAFAAPGGIIGVNGGLFLNAQTEGEYASVLAHELAHLSQRHFARGMEAQQRMQVPVMAAMLAGIVMAAAGAGDAGIATIAGSQAAAIQEQRRFSRQNEQEADRIGILNLEKAGYDPRNMPTMFERLMRQYRFDARPPEFLLTHPVSESRIADTRNRAEQAKPGGKEDSLLYQLMRARVALIYEETPGIAAKRFRAQLVENPKSDPARYGLAIAQIKGGQLNEARETLKPLIEKAPNDITYNLTQIDLDITNNRLADAQQRVDRMLTLYPGSYPLNDVRIDVLLKQNRTAEAEKSLEALLKTRPDDPDIWYVVAETRGLNGNTIGLHQARAEYFALVGDFRQAIQQLDFAKRRAANNFQLASRIDARQKDLIEQERMVKDMMN
;
A
#
# COMPACT_ATOMS: atom_id res chain seq x y z
N MET A 1 86.86 -9.43 3.93
CA MET A 1 86.53 -8.66 2.71
C MET A 1 85.03 -8.78 2.48
N ASN A 2 84.35 -7.63 2.47
CA ASN A 2 83.12 -7.23 1.76
C ASN A 2 81.98 -8.25 1.59
N PHE A 3 80.79 -8.10 2.19
CA PHE A 3 79.69 -7.09 2.08
C PHE A 3 78.51 -7.58 1.21
N LEU A 4 77.28 -7.32 1.73
CA LEU A 4 75.94 -7.24 1.10
C LEU A 4 75.15 -8.56 1.00
N ARG A 5 74.19 -8.83 1.89
CA ARG A 5 72.80 -8.31 2.08
C ARG A 5 71.73 -9.04 1.23
N PRO A 6 70.50 -9.22 1.77
CA PRO A 6 69.58 -10.29 1.42
C PRO A 6 68.44 -9.81 0.51
N THR A 7 67.94 -10.68 -0.37
CA THR A 7 66.69 -10.46 -1.10
C THR A 7 65.56 -11.29 -0.47
N LEU A 8 64.68 -10.57 0.21
CA LEU A 8 63.31 -10.95 0.54
C LEU A 8 62.52 -11.22 -0.75
N LEU A 9 61.82 -12.35 -0.83
CA LEU A 9 60.61 -12.46 -1.63
C LEU A 9 59.48 -12.92 -0.71
N THR A 10 58.77 -11.94 -0.18
CA THR A 10 57.52 -12.10 0.57
C THR A 10 56.40 -12.58 -0.35
N LEU A 11 55.86 -13.74 -0.03
CA LEU A 11 54.62 -14.29 -0.57
C LEU A 11 53.44 -13.47 0.00
N ALA A 12 52.99 -12.45 -0.73
CA ALA A 12 51.76 -11.73 -0.41
C ALA A 12 50.57 -12.47 -1.02
N CYS A 13 49.81 -13.17 -0.18
CA CYS A 13 48.50 -13.71 -0.54
C CYS A 13 47.58 -12.54 -0.93
N LEU A 14 47.13 -12.56 -2.17
CA LEU A 14 46.06 -11.72 -2.70
C LEU A 14 44.77 -11.99 -1.92
N PHE A 15 44.39 -11.05 -1.05
CA PHE A 15 43.00 -10.87 -0.68
C PHE A 15 42.29 -10.23 -1.88
N ALA A 16 41.52 -11.04 -2.62
CA ALA A 16 40.55 -10.52 -3.57
C ALA A 16 39.44 -9.79 -2.80
N THR A 17 39.58 -8.47 -2.65
CA THR A 17 38.47 -7.59 -2.34
C THR A 17 37.42 -7.78 -3.44
N HIS A 18 36.23 -8.25 -3.08
CA HIS A 18 35.07 -8.16 -3.94
C HIS A 18 34.78 -6.68 -4.16
N GLY A 19 35.27 -6.14 -5.29
CA GLY A 19 34.81 -4.85 -5.77
C GLY A 19 33.32 -4.97 -6.02
N MET A 20 32.54 -4.13 -5.31
CA MET A 20 31.20 -3.76 -5.70
C MET A 20 31.26 -3.40 -7.19
N ALA A 21 30.62 -4.20 -8.03
CA ALA A 21 30.41 -3.81 -9.41
C ALA A 21 29.43 -2.63 -9.37
N ASP A 22 29.97 -1.42 -9.44
CA ASP A 22 29.20 -0.21 -9.74
C ASP A 22 28.44 -0.46 -11.05
N ASP A 23 27.12 -0.32 -10.98
CA ASP A 23 26.20 -0.27 -12.11
C ASP A 23 26.69 0.79 -13.09
N LEU A 24 27.36 0.36 -14.16
CA LEU A 24 27.67 1.24 -15.28
C LEU A 24 26.35 1.64 -15.94
N PRO A 25 26.05 2.94 -16.09
CA PRO A 25 24.85 3.39 -16.78
C PRO A 25 24.81 2.78 -18.18
N SER A 26 23.68 2.14 -18.51
CA SER A 26 23.39 1.74 -19.89
C SER A 26 23.52 2.98 -20.79
N LEU A 27 24.22 2.86 -21.92
CA LEU A 27 24.32 3.93 -22.91
C LEU A 27 22.89 4.32 -23.37
N GLY A 28 22.36 5.41 -22.81
CA GLY A 28 20.98 5.87 -23.00
C GLY A 28 20.20 6.17 -21.72
N ASP A 29 20.71 5.83 -20.53
CA ASP A 29 20.05 6.12 -19.25
C ASP A 29 20.45 7.49 -18.69
N ALA A 30 19.96 8.55 -19.35
CA ALA A 30 20.15 9.91 -18.86
C ALA A 30 19.30 10.19 -17.59
N SER A 31 18.23 9.41 -17.36
CA SER A 31 17.36 9.56 -16.17
C SER A 31 18.05 9.20 -14.86
N SER A 32 18.86 8.12 -14.83
CA SER A 32 19.68 7.74 -13.67
C SER A 32 20.79 8.73 -13.35
N SER A 33 21.19 9.57 -14.32
CA SER A 33 22.17 10.64 -14.08
C SER A 33 21.59 11.83 -13.30
N ILE A 34 20.26 11.94 -13.24
CA ILE A 34 19.55 13.06 -12.62
C ILE A 34 18.99 12.67 -11.24
N VAL A 35 18.37 11.49 -11.12
CA VAL A 35 17.94 10.92 -9.83
C VAL A 35 18.33 9.45 -9.78
N SER A 36 19.15 9.08 -8.80
CA SER A 36 19.53 7.66 -8.62
C SER A 36 18.36 6.86 -8.02
N PRO A 37 18.29 5.53 -8.25
CA PRO A 37 17.25 4.69 -7.65
C PRO A 37 17.19 4.79 -6.12
N GLU A 38 18.33 4.97 -5.46
CA GLU A 38 18.39 5.14 -4.01
C GLU A 38 17.87 6.52 -3.56
N GLN A 39 18.10 7.58 -4.34
CA GLN A 39 17.49 8.89 -4.09
C GLN A 39 15.97 8.84 -4.30
N GLU A 40 15.48 8.17 -5.35
CA GLU A 40 14.04 7.95 -5.56
C GLU A 40 13.41 7.19 -4.42
N HIS A 41 14.09 6.16 -3.90
CA HIS A 41 13.62 5.39 -2.77
C HIS A 41 13.46 6.26 -1.51
N ARG A 42 14.49 7.02 -1.14
CA ARG A 42 14.43 7.93 0.02
C ARG A 42 13.34 9.00 -0.13
N LEU A 43 13.21 9.54 -1.34
CA LEU A 43 12.14 10.47 -1.68
C LEU A 43 10.76 9.84 -1.48
N GLY A 44 10.55 8.63 -1.99
CA GLY A 44 9.32 7.88 -1.81
C GLY A 44 8.95 7.68 -0.34
N ARG A 45 9.92 7.34 0.51
CA ARG A 45 9.71 7.13 1.94
C ARG A 45 9.34 8.41 2.69
N ALA A 46 10.07 9.49 2.42
CA ALA A 46 9.75 10.81 2.95
C ALA A 46 8.32 11.23 2.58
N TRP A 47 7.99 11.07 1.30
CA TRP A 47 6.67 11.41 0.78
C TRP A 47 5.56 10.54 1.37
N LEU A 48 5.76 9.23 1.48
CA LEU A 48 4.80 8.31 2.08
C LEU A 48 4.51 8.70 3.54
N GLY A 49 5.53 9.07 4.31
CA GLY A 49 5.35 9.56 5.69
C GLY A 49 4.44 10.78 5.74
N LEU A 50 4.72 11.80 4.92
CA LEU A 50 3.88 13.00 4.84
C LEU A 50 2.44 12.69 4.42
N LEU A 51 2.25 11.81 3.43
CA LEU A 51 0.93 11.39 2.97
C LEU A 51 0.15 10.69 4.10
N ARG A 52 0.78 9.74 4.80
CA ARG A 52 0.17 9.00 5.94
C ARG A 52 -0.29 9.94 7.05
N GLY A 53 0.41 11.06 7.27
CA GLY A 53 0.02 12.08 8.24
C GLY A 53 -1.16 12.98 7.80
N GLN A 54 -1.51 12.99 6.52
CA GLN A 54 -2.54 13.88 5.95
C GLN A 54 -3.84 13.17 5.55
N VAL A 55 -3.80 11.86 5.31
CA VAL A 55 -4.98 11.10 4.85
C VAL A 55 -5.45 10.09 5.87
N ALA A 56 -6.77 9.87 5.93
CA ALA A 56 -7.33 8.74 6.65
C ALA A 56 -7.00 7.44 5.91
N GLN A 57 -6.46 6.46 6.61
CA GLN A 57 -6.10 5.16 6.05
C GLN A 57 -7.18 4.11 6.31
N LEU A 58 -7.25 3.09 5.45
CA LEU A 58 -8.01 1.88 5.71
C LEU A 58 -7.11 0.88 6.44
N SER A 59 -7.31 0.74 7.74
CA SER A 59 -6.55 -0.17 8.60
C SER A 59 -7.07 -1.62 8.61
N ASP A 60 -7.96 -2.00 7.68
CA ASP A 60 -8.51 -3.36 7.64
C ASP A 60 -7.43 -4.37 7.20
N PRO A 61 -7.05 -5.35 8.05
CA PRO A 61 -5.94 -6.25 7.75
C PRO A 61 -6.18 -7.11 6.50
N GLN A 62 -7.43 -7.51 6.23
CA GLN A 62 -7.76 -8.33 5.05
C GLN A 62 -7.63 -7.52 3.76
N LEU A 63 -8.04 -6.25 3.78
CA LEU A 63 -7.87 -5.37 2.62
C LEU A 63 -6.39 -5.06 2.35
N LYS A 64 -5.61 -4.79 3.40
CA LYS A 64 -4.15 -4.59 3.27
C LYS A 64 -3.49 -5.82 2.65
N ASP A 65 -3.71 -6.99 3.23
CA ASP A 65 -3.17 -8.27 2.75
C ASP A 65 -3.57 -8.56 1.29
N TYR A 66 -4.82 -8.27 0.93
CA TYR A 66 -5.32 -8.42 -0.44
C TYR A 66 -4.61 -7.49 -1.42
N VAL A 67 -4.52 -6.19 -1.10
CA VAL A 67 -3.83 -5.20 -1.95
C VAL A 67 -2.38 -5.60 -2.14
N GLU A 68 -1.66 -5.87 -1.06
CA GLU A 68 -0.25 -6.25 -1.09
C GLU A 68 -0.03 -7.51 -1.94
N THR A 69 -0.78 -8.58 -1.67
CA THR A 69 -0.64 -9.84 -2.40
C THR A 69 -1.01 -9.68 -3.87
N SER A 70 -2.04 -8.89 -4.19
CA SER A 70 -2.46 -8.66 -5.57
C SER A 70 -1.43 -7.84 -6.36
N VAL A 71 -0.86 -6.79 -5.77
CA VAL A 71 0.18 -5.98 -6.40
C VAL A 71 1.47 -6.77 -6.54
N TYR A 72 1.90 -7.53 -5.52
CA TYR A 72 3.10 -8.37 -5.65
C TYR A 72 2.95 -9.41 -6.77
N ARG A 73 1.77 -10.03 -6.93
CA ARG A 73 1.51 -10.93 -8.06
C ARG A 73 1.67 -10.24 -9.41
N LEU A 74 1.20 -9.00 -9.54
CA LEU A 74 1.35 -8.21 -10.77
C LEU A 74 2.80 -7.73 -10.95
N ALA A 75 3.51 -7.43 -9.87
CA ALA A 75 4.89 -6.97 -9.90
C ALA A 75 5.86 -8.07 -10.33
N GLU A 76 5.61 -9.32 -9.95
CA GLU A 76 6.36 -10.52 -10.34
C GLU A 76 6.61 -10.60 -11.86
N THR A 77 5.57 -10.32 -12.64
CA THR A 77 5.59 -10.40 -14.12
C THR A 77 5.81 -9.05 -14.80
N SER A 78 5.90 -7.98 -14.02
CA SER A 78 6.09 -6.62 -14.50
C SER A 78 7.54 -6.34 -14.90
N GLN A 79 7.77 -5.17 -15.49
CA GLN A 79 9.11 -4.67 -15.79
C GLN A 79 9.73 -3.85 -14.63
N VAL A 80 9.10 -3.82 -13.44
CA VAL A 80 9.63 -3.11 -12.28
C VAL A 80 10.92 -3.79 -11.80
N GLN A 81 12.01 -3.03 -11.78
CA GLN A 81 13.34 -3.51 -11.38
C GLN A 81 13.53 -3.48 -9.86
N ASP A 82 13.26 -2.34 -9.21
CA ASP A 82 13.29 -2.21 -7.76
C ASP A 82 11.95 -2.62 -7.16
N ARG A 83 11.93 -3.78 -6.50
CA ARG A 83 10.72 -4.37 -5.90
C ARG A 83 10.56 -4.04 -4.42
N ARG A 84 11.25 -3.02 -3.89
CA ARG A 84 11.02 -2.48 -2.54
C ARG A 84 9.71 -1.68 -2.48
N LEU A 85 8.59 -2.38 -2.68
CA LEU A 85 7.26 -1.77 -2.76
C LEU A 85 6.70 -1.44 -1.38
N GLU A 86 5.96 -0.34 -1.30
CA GLU A 86 5.18 0.05 -0.13
C GLU A 86 3.75 0.36 -0.48
N PHE A 87 2.88 0.20 0.50
CA PHE A 87 1.46 0.29 0.28
C PHE A 87 0.82 1.31 1.22
N ILE A 88 -0.13 2.04 0.69
CA ILE A 88 -1.06 2.84 1.46
C ILE A 88 -2.47 2.62 0.93
N LEU A 89 -3.37 2.18 1.81
CA LEU A 89 -4.79 2.09 1.51
C LEU A 89 -5.46 3.33 2.08
N ILE A 90 -6.06 4.14 1.21
CA ILE A 90 -6.66 5.42 1.58
C ILE A 90 -8.17 5.22 1.77
N ASN A 91 -8.67 5.73 2.90
CA ASN A 91 -10.08 5.72 3.21
C ASN A 91 -10.82 6.84 2.46
N SER A 92 -11.02 6.60 1.15
CA SER A 92 -11.78 7.48 0.27
C SER A 92 -12.72 6.64 -0.61
N PRO A 93 -14.02 7.00 -0.72
CA PRO A 93 -14.95 6.33 -1.63
C PRO A 93 -14.70 6.69 -3.10
N GLN A 94 -13.83 7.67 -3.37
CA GLN A 94 -13.47 8.06 -4.73
C GLN A 94 -12.58 7.01 -5.40
N LEU A 95 -12.84 6.73 -6.68
CA LEU A 95 -11.97 5.88 -7.48
C LEU A 95 -10.61 6.57 -7.66
N ASN A 96 -9.57 5.98 -7.08
CA ASN A 96 -8.21 6.37 -7.33
C ASN A 96 -7.23 5.23 -7.00
N ALA A 97 -6.11 5.22 -7.70
CA ALA A 97 -4.91 4.50 -7.38
C ALA A 97 -3.75 5.27 -8.00
N PHE A 98 -2.56 5.14 -7.44
CA PHE A 98 -1.38 5.79 -7.98
C PHE A 98 -0.12 4.99 -7.66
N ALA A 99 0.91 5.20 -8.47
CA ALA A 99 2.26 4.88 -8.10
C ALA A 99 3.14 6.14 -7.98
N ALA A 100 3.96 6.17 -6.94
CA ALA A 100 4.91 7.26 -6.68
C ALA A 100 6.35 6.73 -6.57
N PRO A 101 7.37 7.61 -6.68
CA PRO A 101 8.78 7.22 -6.69
C PRO A 101 9.15 6.34 -5.52
N GLY A 102 10.13 5.45 -5.70
CA GLY A 102 10.60 4.58 -4.62
C GLY A 102 9.71 3.38 -4.33
N GLY A 103 8.80 3.04 -5.24
CA GLY A 103 7.96 1.83 -5.15
C GLY A 103 6.67 2.03 -4.34
N ILE A 104 6.23 3.27 -4.11
CA ILE A 104 5.02 3.53 -3.33
C ILE A 104 3.79 3.30 -4.20
N ILE A 105 2.85 2.51 -3.71
CA ILE A 105 1.56 2.20 -4.34
C ILE A 105 0.43 2.65 -3.40
N GLY A 106 -0.40 3.55 -3.89
CA GLY A 106 -1.61 3.99 -3.19
C GLY A 106 -2.87 3.43 -3.82
N VAL A 107 -3.81 3.01 -2.99
CA VAL A 107 -5.11 2.49 -3.44
C VAL A 107 -6.23 3.10 -2.59
N ASN A 108 -7.20 3.76 -3.23
CA ASN A 108 -8.39 4.22 -2.53
C ASN A 108 -9.41 3.08 -2.39
N GLY A 109 -10.18 3.06 -1.30
CA GLY A 109 -11.32 2.15 -1.15
C GLY A 109 -12.31 2.23 -2.31
N GLY A 110 -12.48 3.41 -2.90
CA GLY A 110 -13.32 3.62 -4.09
C GLY A 110 -12.91 2.78 -5.31
N LEU A 111 -11.65 2.35 -5.44
CA LEU A 111 -11.27 1.43 -6.52
C LEU A 111 -12.06 0.12 -6.43
N PHE A 112 -12.24 -0.43 -5.22
CA PHE A 112 -13.03 -1.64 -5.00
C PHE A 112 -14.54 -1.44 -5.24
N LEU A 113 -15.05 -0.23 -4.97
CA LEU A 113 -16.46 0.08 -5.21
C LEU A 113 -16.79 0.09 -6.70
N ASN A 114 -15.86 0.61 -7.51
CA ASN A 114 -16.12 0.94 -8.91
C ASN A 114 -15.62 -0.13 -9.90
N ALA A 115 -14.49 -0.80 -9.64
CA ALA A 115 -14.10 -1.97 -10.42
C ALA A 115 -15.05 -3.14 -10.10
N GLN A 116 -15.66 -3.73 -11.13
CA GLN A 116 -16.68 -4.76 -10.95
C GLN A 116 -16.10 -6.16 -10.81
N THR A 117 -14.92 -6.39 -11.37
CA THR A 117 -14.22 -7.68 -11.37
C THR A 117 -12.76 -7.52 -10.93
N GLU A 118 -12.14 -8.61 -10.48
CA GLU A 118 -10.72 -8.59 -10.08
C GLU A 118 -9.81 -8.17 -11.23
N GLY A 119 -10.14 -8.55 -12.47
CA GLY A 119 -9.40 -8.19 -13.66
C GLY A 119 -9.44 -6.69 -13.93
N GLU A 120 -10.60 -6.03 -13.77
CA GLU A 120 -10.70 -4.57 -13.87
C GLU A 120 -9.83 -3.88 -12.81
N TYR A 121 -9.90 -4.36 -11.56
CA TYR A 121 -9.04 -3.89 -10.47
C TYR A 121 -7.54 -4.09 -10.77
N ALA A 122 -7.17 -5.27 -11.22
CA ALA A 122 -5.80 -5.62 -11.57
C ALA A 122 -5.29 -4.78 -12.76
N SER A 123 -6.16 -4.41 -13.70
CA SER A 123 -5.78 -3.57 -14.84
C SER A 123 -5.30 -2.19 -14.43
N VAL A 124 -5.94 -1.58 -13.42
CA VAL A 124 -5.51 -0.28 -12.86
C VAL A 124 -4.15 -0.43 -12.19
N LEU A 125 -3.96 -1.46 -11.36
CA LEU A 125 -2.66 -1.68 -10.71
C LEU A 125 -1.55 -2.05 -11.68
N ALA A 126 -1.85 -2.78 -12.76
CA ALA A 126 -0.89 -3.10 -13.81
C ALA A 126 -0.45 -1.82 -14.56
N HIS A 127 -1.36 -0.88 -14.76
CA HIS A 127 -1.07 0.45 -15.30
C HIS A 127 -0.16 1.27 -14.35
N GLU A 128 -0.46 1.29 -13.06
CA GLU A 128 0.37 1.97 -12.06
C GLU A 128 1.79 1.36 -11.97
N LEU A 129 1.91 0.03 -12.01
CA LEU A 129 3.21 -0.65 -12.08
C LEU A 129 3.96 -0.33 -13.37
N ALA A 130 3.25 -0.09 -14.48
CA ALA A 130 3.87 0.34 -15.72
C ALA A 130 4.51 1.74 -15.55
N HIS A 131 3.83 2.69 -14.88
CA HIS A 131 4.42 3.98 -14.54
C HIS A 131 5.72 3.87 -13.73
N LEU A 132 5.77 2.97 -12.73
CA LEU A 132 7.00 2.71 -11.98
C LEU A 132 8.09 2.11 -12.86
N SER A 133 7.76 1.06 -13.62
CA SER A 133 8.75 0.34 -14.43
C SER A 133 9.40 1.24 -15.48
N GLN A 134 8.64 2.17 -16.06
CA GLN A 134 9.14 3.10 -17.07
C GLN A 134 9.73 4.36 -16.47
N ARG A 135 9.78 4.45 -15.13
CA ARG A 135 10.28 5.60 -14.37
C ARG A 135 9.70 6.91 -14.89
N HIS A 136 8.39 6.93 -15.18
CA HIS A 136 7.72 8.10 -15.77
C HIS A 136 7.88 9.37 -14.93
N PHE A 137 8.00 9.23 -13.61
CA PHE A 137 8.35 10.34 -12.71
C PHE A 137 9.75 10.89 -12.99
N ALA A 138 10.77 10.03 -12.99
CA ALA A 138 12.17 10.41 -13.21
C ALA A 138 12.37 11.02 -14.60
N ARG A 139 11.80 10.39 -15.63
CA ARG A 139 11.81 10.90 -17.01
C ARG A 139 11.06 12.22 -17.14
N GLY A 140 9.99 12.42 -16.36
CA GLY A 140 9.26 13.68 -16.30
C GLY A 140 10.09 14.81 -15.68
N MET A 141 10.80 14.52 -14.58
CA MET A 141 11.75 15.45 -13.99
C MET A 141 12.89 15.78 -14.95
N GLU A 142 13.45 14.77 -15.62
CA GLU A 142 14.46 14.94 -16.65
C GLU A 142 13.94 15.84 -17.76
N ALA A 143 12.79 15.53 -18.38
CA ALA A 143 12.25 16.31 -19.49
C ALA A 143 12.02 17.79 -19.15
N GLN A 144 11.87 18.12 -17.86
CA GLN A 144 11.73 19.49 -17.38
C GLN A 144 13.09 20.20 -17.12
N GLN A 145 14.20 19.64 -17.63
CA GLN A 145 15.64 20.03 -17.59
C GLN A 145 15.98 21.49 -17.19
N ARG A 146 15.60 21.98 -15.98
CA ARG A 146 16.08 23.19 -15.26
C ARG A 146 15.02 23.66 -14.26
N MET A 147 14.67 22.87 -13.25
CA MET A 147 13.85 23.39 -12.15
C MET A 147 14.40 22.96 -10.81
N GLN A 148 14.47 23.93 -9.90
CA GLN A 148 14.97 23.80 -8.54
C GLN A 148 14.04 22.88 -7.72
N VAL A 149 14.55 22.37 -6.60
CA VAL A 149 13.87 21.56 -5.57
C VAL A 149 12.42 21.98 -5.24
N PRO A 150 12.02 23.28 -5.24
CA PRO A 150 10.65 23.70 -4.97
C PRO A 150 9.54 23.06 -5.83
N VAL A 151 9.83 22.66 -7.07
CA VAL A 151 8.78 22.04 -7.92
C VAL A 151 8.54 20.57 -7.57
N MET A 152 9.55 19.88 -7.04
CA MET A 152 9.39 18.53 -6.50
C MET A 152 8.44 18.56 -5.29
N ALA A 153 8.65 19.51 -4.38
CA ALA A 153 7.76 19.74 -3.24
C ALA A 153 6.32 20.06 -3.67
N ALA A 154 6.15 20.92 -4.69
CA ALA A 154 4.84 21.29 -5.23
C ALA A 154 4.13 20.11 -5.92
N MET A 155 4.86 19.27 -6.66
CA MET A 155 4.29 18.09 -7.33
C MET A 155 3.84 17.03 -6.31
N LEU A 156 4.68 16.74 -5.32
CA LEU A 156 4.37 15.82 -4.24
C LEU A 156 3.17 16.30 -3.41
N ALA A 157 3.11 17.60 -3.09
CA ALA A 157 1.97 18.22 -2.44
C ALA A 157 0.69 18.11 -3.29
N GLY A 158 0.81 18.27 -4.62
CA GLY A 158 -0.28 18.06 -5.56
C GLY A 158 -0.85 16.64 -5.52
N ILE A 159 0.01 15.61 -5.47
CA ILE A 159 -0.43 14.21 -5.35
C ILE A 159 -1.09 13.98 -3.99
N VAL A 160 -0.56 14.53 -2.89
CA VAL A 160 -1.20 14.40 -1.57
C VAL A 160 -2.59 15.05 -1.57
N MET A 161 -2.73 16.27 -2.12
CA MET A 161 -4.04 16.93 -2.21
C MET A 161 -5.01 16.16 -3.10
N ALA A 162 -4.54 15.61 -4.22
CA ALA A 162 -5.35 14.77 -5.10
C ALA A 162 -5.77 13.47 -4.39
N ALA A 163 -4.88 12.80 -3.67
CA ALA A 163 -5.18 11.59 -2.90
C ALA A 163 -6.13 11.87 -1.71
N ALA A 164 -6.11 13.10 -1.18
CA ALA A 164 -6.90 13.52 -0.03
C ALA A 164 -8.30 14.06 -0.35
N GLY A 165 -8.76 14.09 -1.61
CA GLY A 165 -10.10 14.62 -1.92
C GLY A 165 -10.15 16.08 -2.40
N ALA A 166 -9.02 16.78 -2.47
CA ALA A 166 -8.96 18.24 -2.48
C ALA A 166 -8.65 18.87 -3.86
N GLY A 167 -9.08 18.21 -4.95
CA GLY A 167 -8.63 18.40 -6.34
C GLY A 167 -8.66 19.81 -6.98
N ASP A 168 -9.11 20.86 -6.30
CA ASP A 168 -9.33 22.19 -6.91
C ASP A 168 -8.34 23.30 -6.46
N ALA A 169 -7.43 23.08 -5.50
CA ALA A 169 -6.67 24.20 -4.91
C ALA A 169 -5.26 24.48 -5.51
N GLY A 170 -4.72 23.64 -6.40
CA GLY A 170 -3.27 23.65 -6.69
C GLY A 170 -2.78 24.25 -8.01
N ILE A 171 -3.63 24.41 -9.04
CA ILE A 171 -3.14 24.55 -10.44
C ILE A 171 -3.48 25.90 -11.10
N ALA A 172 -4.29 26.75 -10.48
CA ALA A 172 -4.87 27.93 -11.16
C ALA A 172 -3.96 29.16 -11.32
N THR A 173 -2.76 29.21 -10.73
CA THR A 173 -1.98 30.48 -10.59
C THR A 173 -0.80 30.64 -11.55
N ILE A 174 -0.72 29.88 -12.65
CA ILE A 174 0.40 29.97 -13.62
C ILE A 174 -0.11 30.07 -15.07
N ALA A 175 -1.05 30.98 -15.34
CA ALA A 175 -1.63 31.16 -16.67
C ALA A 175 -1.25 32.54 -17.23
N GLY A 176 -0.20 32.60 -18.05
CA GLY A 176 0.12 33.80 -18.81
C GLY A 176 1.26 33.62 -19.82
N SER A 177 2.39 33.05 -19.41
CA SER A 177 3.62 33.02 -20.23
C SER A 177 4.16 31.63 -20.56
N GLN A 178 3.53 30.55 -20.08
CA GLN A 178 4.06 29.17 -20.17
C GLN A 178 3.20 28.20 -20.99
N ALA A 179 2.35 28.69 -21.90
CA ALA A 179 1.41 27.85 -22.65
C ALA A 179 2.11 26.71 -23.44
N ALA A 180 3.31 26.94 -23.98
CA ALA A 180 4.09 25.92 -24.66
C ALA A 180 4.63 24.84 -23.69
N ALA A 181 5.11 25.23 -22.51
CA ALA A 181 5.57 24.30 -21.48
C ALA A 181 4.41 23.46 -20.90
N ILE A 182 3.24 24.08 -20.69
CA ILE A 182 2.01 23.37 -20.28
C ILE A 182 1.53 22.42 -21.39
N GLN A 183 1.65 22.82 -22.65
CA GLN A 183 1.29 21.96 -23.78
C GLN A 183 2.24 20.78 -23.94
N GLU A 184 3.54 20.98 -23.71
CA GLU A 184 4.57 19.94 -23.76
C GLU A 184 4.43 18.96 -22.60
N GLN A 185 4.22 19.45 -21.37
CA GLN A 185 3.91 18.62 -20.20
C GLN A 185 2.66 17.74 -20.44
N ARG A 186 1.60 18.30 -21.04
CA ARG A 186 0.40 17.53 -21.41
C ARG A 186 0.65 16.52 -22.53
N ARG A 187 1.53 16.81 -23.49
CA ARG A 187 1.92 15.86 -24.55
C ARG A 187 2.72 14.70 -23.98
N PHE A 188 3.73 15.00 -23.15
CA PHE A 188 4.56 14.01 -22.46
C PHE A 188 3.71 13.10 -21.56
N SER A 189 2.79 13.68 -20.78
CA SER A 189 1.81 12.92 -20.00
C SER A 189 0.98 11.96 -20.87
N ARG A 190 0.44 12.41 -22.03
CA ARG A 190 -0.31 11.51 -22.93
C ARG A 190 0.54 10.38 -23.52
N GLN A 191 1.82 10.61 -23.80
CA GLN A 191 2.72 9.57 -24.28
C GLN A 191 3.00 8.54 -23.17
N ASN A 192 3.24 9.00 -21.94
CA ASN A 192 3.41 8.13 -20.78
C ASN A 192 2.17 7.29 -20.52
N GLU A 193 0.96 7.84 -20.66
CA GLU A 193 -0.29 7.09 -20.52
C GLU A 193 -0.40 5.97 -21.56
N GLN A 194 -0.08 6.25 -22.84
CA GLN A 194 -0.10 5.23 -23.89
C GLN A 194 0.98 4.16 -23.68
N GLU A 195 2.15 4.55 -23.20
CA GLU A 195 3.23 3.62 -22.86
C GLU A 195 2.83 2.73 -21.67
N ALA A 196 2.23 3.32 -20.63
CA ALA A 196 1.74 2.61 -19.45
C ALA A 196 0.60 1.64 -19.80
N ASP A 197 -0.36 2.04 -20.64
CA ASP A 197 -1.44 1.16 -21.14
C ASP A 197 -0.87 -0.09 -21.81
N ARG A 198 0.12 0.09 -22.68
CA ARG A 198 0.73 -0.98 -23.48
C ARG A 198 1.47 -1.97 -22.60
N ILE A 199 2.27 -1.46 -21.68
CA ILE A 199 3.08 -2.28 -20.78
C ILE A 199 2.19 -2.93 -19.72
N GLY A 200 1.17 -2.21 -19.25
CA GLY A 200 0.16 -2.69 -18.33
C GLY A 200 -0.63 -3.85 -18.90
N ILE A 201 -1.10 -3.78 -20.15
CA ILE A 201 -1.77 -4.90 -20.84
C ILE A 201 -0.88 -6.13 -20.91
N LEU A 202 0.38 -5.96 -21.32
CA LEU A 202 1.34 -7.07 -21.40
C LEU A 202 1.60 -7.68 -20.02
N ASN A 203 1.66 -6.86 -18.98
CA ASN A 203 1.83 -7.34 -17.61
C ASN A 203 0.58 -8.11 -17.14
N LEU A 204 -0.61 -7.58 -17.43
CA LEU A 204 -1.89 -8.19 -17.06
C LEU A 204 -2.04 -9.58 -17.68
N GLU A 205 -1.68 -9.73 -18.97
CA GLU A 205 -1.64 -11.01 -19.67
C GLU A 205 -0.67 -11.99 -19.00
N LYS A 206 0.57 -11.54 -18.73
CA LYS A 206 1.61 -12.38 -18.09
C LYS A 206 1.23 -12.81 -16.67
N ALA A 207 0.52 -11.95 -15.94
CA ALA A 207 -0.02 -12.25 -14.61
C ALA A 207 -1.22 -13.21 -14.65
N GLY A 208 -1.68 -13.62 -15.85
CA GLY A 208 -2.75 -14.61 -16.04
C GLY A 208 -4.16 -14.04 -16.05
N TYR A 209 -4.32 -12.71 -16.16
CA TYR A 209 -5.62 -12.06 -16.33
C TYR A 209 -5.97 -11.90 -17.81
N ASP A 210 -7.27 -11.79 -18.13
CA ASP A 210 -7.68 -11.46 -19.50
C ASP A 210 -7.31 -10.00 -19.82
N PRO A 211 -6.51 -9.72 -20.87
CA PRO A 211 -6.17 -8.36 -21.31
C PRO A 211 -7.37 -7.44 -21.58
N ARG A 212 -8.53 -8.01 -21.92
CA ARG A 212 -9.79 -7.27 -22.18
C ARG A 212 -10.33 -6.57 -20.93
N ASN A 213 -9.86 -6.92 -19.74
CA ASN A 213 -10.26 -6.23 -18.52
C ASN A 213 -9.85 -4.74 -18.51
N MET A 214 -8.72 -4.37 -19.12
CA MET A 214 -8.27 -2.97 -19.17
C MET A 214 -9.22 -2.08 -20.01
N PRO A 215 -9.53 -2.38 -21.29
CA PRO A 215 -10.49 -1.56 -22.03
C PRO A 215 -11.89 -1.58 -21.39
N THR A 216 -12.34 -2.69 -20.79
CA THR A 216 -13.59 -2.73 -20.03
C THR A 216 -13.58 -1.73 -18.87
N MET A 217 -12.48 -1.65 -18.13
CA MET A 217 -12.33 -0.68 -17.03
C MET A 217 -12.33 0.76 -17.53
N PHE A 218 -11.62 1.06 -18.64
CA PHE A 218 -11.62 2.40 -19.23
C PHE A 218 -12.99 2.83 -19.74
N GLU A 219 -13.75 1.91 -20.34
CA GLU A 219 -15.12 2.17 -20.77
C GLU A 219 -16.06 2.36 -19.60
N ARG A 220 -15.83 1.67 -18.48
CA ARG A 220 -16.57 1.88 -17.24
C ARG A 220 -16.32 3.28 -16.71
N LEU A 221 -15.05 3.69 -16.60
CA LEU A 221 -14.67 5.05 -16.24
C LEU A 221 -15.37 6.06 -17.14
N MET A 222 -15.22 5.93 -18.47
CA MET A 222 -15.82 6.87 -19.42
C MET A 222 -17.35 6.94 -19.32
N ARG A 223 -18.04 5.82 -19.07
CA ARG A 223 -19.50 5.80 -18.89
C ARG A 223 -19.95 6.47 -17.60
N GLN A 224 -19.22 6.25 -16.51
CA GLN A 224 -19.57 6.80 -15.20
C GLN A 224 -19.58 8.33 -15.21
N TYR A 225 -18.62 8.96 -15.90
CA TYR A 225 -18.48 10.43 -15.88
C TYR A 225 -19.14 11.16 -17.04
N ARG A 226 -19.83 10.45 -17.93
CA ARG A 226 -20.62 11.10 -19.00
C ARG A 226 -21.75 11.97 -18.43
N PHE A 227 -22.18 11.69 -17.20
CA PHE A 227 -23.32 12.36 -16.54
C PHE A 227 -22.93 13.06 -15.22
N ASP A 228 -21.68 12.97 -14.79
CA ASP A 228 -21.20 13.62 -13.56
C ASP A 228 -20.56 14.98 -13.87
N ALA A 229 -20.82 15.98 -13.01
CA ALA A 229 -20.28 17.33 -13.16
C ALA A 229 -18.75 17.41 -12.89
N ARG A 230 -18.18 16.41 -12.24
CA ARG A 230 -16.75 16.34 -11.92
C ARG A 230 -16.19 14.96 -12.29
N PRO A 231 -15.10 14.88 -13.07
CA PRO A 231 -14.39 13.62 -13.29
C PRO A 231 -13.78 13.13 -11.96
N PRO A 232 -13.53 11.82 -11.79
CA PRO A 232 -12.86 11.31 -10.61
C PRO A 232 -11.41 11.76 -10.62
N GLU A 233 -10.80 11.76 -9.45
CA GLU A 233 -9.40 12.15 -9.29
C GLU A 233 -8.45 11.35 -10.17
N PHE A 234 -8.71 10.04 -10.35
CA PHE A 234 -7.93 9.21 -11.27
C PHE A 234 -7.89 9.77 -12.70
N LEU A 235 -8.97 10.36 -13.22
CA LEU A 235 -8.97 10.94 -14.58
C LEU A 235 -8.31 12.32 -14.65
N LEU A 236 -8.08 12.98 -13.51
CA LEU A 236 -7.30 14.22 -13.46
C LEU A 236 -5.81 13.94 -13.69
N THR A 237 -5.32 12.81 -13.19
CA THR A 237 -3.92 12.36 -13.37
C THR A 237 -3.74 11.43 -14.57
N HIS A 238 -4.75 10.61 -14.88
CA HIS A 238 -4.76 9.64 -16.00
C HIS A 238 -5.97 9.86 -16.93
N PRO A 239 -5.96 10.90 -17.78
CA PRO A 239 -7.08 11.17 -18.68
C PRO A 239 -7.33 9.99 -19.64
N VAL A 240 -8.51 9.39 -19.55
CA VAL A 240 -8.98 8.35 -20.49
C VAL A 240 -9.61 9.03 -21.70
N SER A 241 -9.23 8.59 -22.90
CA SER A 241 -9.76 9.07 -24.18
C SER A 241 -10.29 7.92 -25.03
N GLU A 242 -11.17 8.23 -25.99
CA GLU A 242 -11.63 7.24 -26.98
C GLU A 242 -10.47 6.59 -27.73
N SER A 243 -9.39 7.34 -28.00
CA SER A 243 -8.19 6.81 -28.64
C SER A 243 -7.43 5.80 -27.76
N ARG A 244 -7.36 6.00 -26.44
CA ARG A 244 -6.76 5.04 -25.50
C ARG A 244 -7.61 3.78 -25.38
N ILE A 245 -8.94 3.93 -25.32
CA ILE A 245 -9.87 2.80 -25.33
C ILE A 245 -9.72 1.99 -26.62
N ALA A 246 -9.62 2.65 -27.78
CA ALA A 246 -9.42 1.98 -29.05
C ALA A 246 -8.05 1.27 -29.13
N ASP A 247 -6.94 1.90 -28.68
CA ASP A 247 -5.62 1.26 -28.67
C ASP A 247 -5.57 0.05 -27.73
N THR A 248 -6.09 0.19 -26.51
CA THR A 248 -6.14 -0.90 -25.53
C THR A 248 -7.01 -2.06 -26.00
N ARG A 249 -8.18 -1.78 -26.58
CA ARG A 249 -9.06 -2.79 -27.18
C ARG A 249 -8.39 -3.50 -28.36
N ASN A 250 -7.79 -2.76 -29.29
CA ASN A 250 -7.08 -3.34 -30.43
C ASN A 250 -5.92 -4.25 -30.01
N ARG A 251 -5.27 -3.96 -28.88
CA ARG A 251 -4.20 -4.81 -28.30
C ARG A 251 -4.77 -6.03 -27.59
N ALA A 252 -5.78 -5.84 -26.75
CA ALA A 252 -6.42 -6.92 -26.02
C ALA A 252 -6.99 -7.99 -26.97
N GLU A 253 -7.53 -7.59 -28.12
CA GLU A 253 -8.04 -8.55 -29.12
C GLU A 253 -6.96 -9.33 -29.88
N GLN A 254 -5.69 -8.92 -29.79
CA GLN A 254 -4.57 -9.72 -30.30
C GLN A 254 -4.15 -10.83 -29.33
N ALA A 255 -4.53 -10.71 -28.05
CA ALA A 255 -4.23 -11.71 -27.04
C ALA A 255 -5.10 -12.96 -27.22
N LYS A 256 -4.56 -14.11 -26.80
CA LYS A 256 -5.32 -15.36 -26.83
C LYS A 256 -6.56 -15.23 -25.93
N PRO A 257 -7.73 -15.75 -26.35
CA PRO A 257 -8.90 -15.78 -25.48
C PRO A 257 -8.62 -16.53 -24.17
N GLY A 258 -9.17 -16.03 -23.07
CA GLY A 258 -9.03 -16.60 -21.72
C GLY A 258 -8.24 -15.70 -20.78
N GLY A 259 -7.94 -16.24 -19.60
CA GLY A 259 -7.40 -15.49 -18.47
C GLY A 259 -8.45 -15.27 -17.39
N LYS A 260 -7.98 -14.85 -16.22
CA LYS A 260 -8.84 -14.55 -15.07
C LYS A 260 -9.56 -13.23 -15.29
N GLU A 261 -10.89 -13.23 -15.19
CA GLU A 261 -11.70 -12.01 -15.15
C GLU A 261 -12.05 -11.62 -13.72
N ASP A 262 -12.40 -12.58 -12.87
CA ASP A 262 -12.88 -12.30 -11.52
C ASP A 262 -12.47 -13.39 -10.51
N SER A 263 -12.67 -13.12 -9.22
CA SER A 263 -12.64 -14.16 -8.18
C SER A 263 -13.61 -13.92 -7.05
N LEU A 264 -13.96 -15.01 -6.38
CA LEU A 264 -14.73 -14.96 -5.14
C LEU A 264 -14.07 -14.04 -4.11
N LEU A 265 -12.76 -14.20 -3.85
CA LEU A 265 -12.05 -13.41 -2.84
C LEU A 265 -12.17 -11.90 -3.10
N TYR A 266 -12.00 -11.48 -4.36
CA TYR A 266 -12.18 -10.07 -4.72
C TYR A 266 -13.60 -9.59 -4.43
N GLN A 267 -14.62 -10.37 -4.78
CA GLN A 267 -16.01 -10.01 -4.48
C GLN A 267 -16.31 -9.97 -2.97
N LEU A 268 -15.64 -10.80 -2.15
CA LEU A 268 -15.72 -10.69 -0.69
C LEU A 268 -15.09 -9.39 -0.21
N MET A 269 -13.92 -8.99 -0.74
CA MET A 269 -13.29 -7.71 -0.39
C MET A 269 -14.14 -6.53 -0.83
N ARG A 270 -14.75 -6.58 -2.02
CA ARG A 270 -15.72 -5.57 -2.47
C ARG A 270 -16.90 -5.44 -1.53
N ALA A 271 -17.49 -6.55 -1.09
CA ALA A 271 -18.56 -6.54 -0.10
C ALA A 271 -18.09 -5.86 1.19
N ARG A 272 -16.89 -6.22 1.68
CA ARG A 272 -16.28 -5.63 2.88
C ARG A 272 -16.10 -4.11 2.76
N VAL A 273 -15.56 -3.62 1.63
CA VAL A 273 -15.41 -2.18 1.36
C VAL A 273 -16.77 -1.48 1.25
N ALA A 274 -17.74 -2.11 0.61
CA ALA A 274 -19.09 -1.56 0.48
C ALA A 274 -19.83 -1.43 1.82
N LEU A 275 -19.35 -2.06 2.90
CA LEU A 275 -19.84 -1.83 4.27
C LEU A 275 -19.08 -0.70 5.00
N ILE A 276 -17.85 -0.39 4.59
CA ILE A 276 -17.06 0.71 5.18
C ILE A 276 -17.67 2.05 4.81
N TYR A 277 -18.18 2.17 3.58
CA TYR A 277 -18.78 3.40 3.05
C TYR A 277 -20.32 3.45 3.13
N GLU A 278 -20.95 2.48 3.80
CA GLU A 278 -22.39 2.52 4.03
C GLU A 278 -22.71 3.36 5.28
N GLU A 279 -23.77 4.17 5.23
CA GLU A 279 -24.16 5.05 6.33
C GLU A 279 -24.50 4.28 7.60
N THR A 280 -25.20 3.15 7.48
CA THR A 280 -25.60 2.32 8.62
C THR A 280 -25.54 0.83 8.31
N PRO A 281 -25.23 -0.02 9.31
CA PRO A 281 -25.31 -1.47 9.17
C PRO A 281 -26.68 -1.99 8.72
N GLY A 282 -27.76 -1.29 9.12
CA GLY A 282 -29.14 -1.65 8.73
C GLY A 282 -29.40 -1.49 7.23
N ILE A 283 -28.89 -0.43 6.61
CA ILE A 283 -29.00 -0.21 5.16
C ILE A 283 -28.18 -1.27 4.41
N ALA A 284 -26.93 -1.52 4.83
CA ALA A 284 -26.11 -2.59 4.28
C ALA A 284 -26.83 -3.94 4.35
N ALA A 285 -27.39 -4.30 5.51
CA ALA A 285 -28.11 -5.56 5.69
C ALA A 285 -29.33 -5.65 4.77
N LYS A 286 -30.09 -4.56 4.59
CA LYS A 286 -31.23 -4.52 3.65
C LYS A 286 -30.77 -4.74 2.21
N ARG A 287 -29.70 -4.09 1.78
CA ARG A 287 -29.10 -4.24 0.43
C ARG A 287 -28.68 -5.68 0.16
N PHE A 288 -27.93 -6.29 1.08
CA PHE A 288 -27.47 -7.68 0.91
C PHE A 288 -28.61 -8.69 0.98
N ARG A 289 -29.64 -8.45 1.79
CA ARG A 289 -30.88 -9.27 1.76
C ARG A 289 -31.56 -9.21 0.39
N ALA A 290 -31.67 -8.02 -0.20
CA ALA A 290 -32.24 -7.89 -1.54
C ALA A 290 -31.44 -8.66 -2.59
N GLN A 291 -30.10 -8.56 -2.56
CA GLN A 291 -29.23 -9.35 -3.43
C GLN A 291 -29.39 -10.87 -3.24
N LEU A 292 -29.64 -11.33 -2.03
CA LEU A 292 -29.92 -12.75 -1.76
C LEU A 292 -31.33 -13.20 -2.17
N VAL A 293 -32.30 -12.27 -2.27
CA VAL A 293 -33.60 -12.58 -2.88
C VAL A 293 -33.44 -12.81 -4.37
N GLU A 294 -32.65 -11.97 -5.05
CA GLU A 294 -32.36 -12.10 -6.49
C GLU A 294 -31.46 -13.30 -6.79
N ASN A 295 -30.42 -13.52 -5.99
CA ASN A 295 -29.49 -14.64 -6.11
C ASN A 295 -29.21 -15.28 -4.74
N PRO A 296 -30.03 -16.28 -4.33
CA PRO A 296 -29.88 -16.96 -3.04
C PRO A 296 -28.55 -17.69 -2.83
N LYS A 297 -27.83 -17.99 -3.93
CA LYS A 297 -26.54 -18.68 -3.94
C LYS A 297 -25.34 -17.72 -3.96
N SER A 298 -25.56 -16.42 -3.86
CA SER A 298 -24.49 -15.41 -3.84
C SER A 298 -23.72 -15.45 -2.52
N ASP A 299 -22.55 -16.09 -2.52
CA ASP A 299 -21.65 -16.11 -1.36
C ASP A 299 -21.21 -14.69 -0.96
N PRO A 300 -20.83 -13.77 -1.87
CA PRO A 300 -20.47 -12.40 -1.50
C PRO A 300 -21.61 -11.63 -0.83
N ALA A 301 -22.85 -11.79 -1.31
CA ALA A 301 -23.99 -11.14 -0.69
C ALA A 301 -24.27 -11.71 0.71
N ARG A 302 -24.15 -13.04 0.87
CA ARG A 302 -24.29 -13.71 2.17
C ARG A 302 -23.21 -13.28 3.16
N TYR A 303 -21.97 -13.21 2.70
CA TYR A 303 -20.84 -12.71 3.48
C TYR A 303 -21.04 -11.26 3.91
N GLY A 304 -21.42 -10.37 2.98
CA GLY A 304 -21.73 -8.98 3.28
C GLY A 304 -22.89 -8.84 4.29
N LEU A 305 -23.94 -9.65 4.16
CA LEU A 305 -25.05 -9.69 5.12
C LEU A 305 -24.57 -10.10 6.52
N ALA A 306 -23.73 -11.13 6.63
CA ALA A 306 -23.20 -11.57 7.91
C ALA A 306 -22.41 -10.45 8.62
N ILE A 307 -21.53 -9.74 7.90
CA ILE A 307 -20.79 -8.59 8.46
C ILE A 307 -21.75 -7.48 8.88
N ALA A 308 -22.76 -7.16 8.05
CA ALA A 308 -23.74 -6.14 8.38
C ALA A 308 -24.51 -6.48 9.67
N GLN A 309 -24.88 -7.75 9.85
CA GLN A 309 -25.55 -8.25 11.04
C GLN A 309 -24.65 -8.21 12.28
N ILE A 310 -23.36 -8.58 12.16
CA ILE A 310 -22.38 -8.46 13.25
C ILE A 310 -22.28 -6.99 13.70
N LYS A 311 -22.03 -6.08 12.76
CA LYS A 311 -21.95 -4.63 13.04
C LYS A 311 -23.25 -4.04 13.58
N GLY A 312 -24.39 -4.61 13.19
CA GLY A 312 -25.71 -4.21 13.67
C GLY A 312 -26.10 -4.81 15.02
N GLY A 313 -25.32 -5.75 15.58
CA GLY A 313 -25.63 -6.47 16.82
C GLY A 313 -26.64 -7.63 16.65
N GLN A 314 -27.01 -8.00 15.43
CA GLN A 314 -27.85 -9.17 15.14
C GLN A 314 -27.01 -10.46 15.14
N LEU A 315 -26.43 -10.81 16.29
CA LEU A 315 -25.38 -11.83 16.39
C LEU A 315 -25.89 -13.26 16.14
N ASN A 316 -27.14 -13.55 16.51
CA ASN A 316 -27.75 -14.87 16.25
C ASN A 316 -28.03 -15.06 14.76
N GLU A 317 -28.59 -14.03 14.11
CA GLU A 317 -28.85 -14.05 12.68
C GLU A 317 -27.55 -14.06 11.87
N ALA A 318 -26.53 -13.32 12.30
CA ALA A 318 -25.19 -13.38 11.70
C ALA A 318 -24.62 -14.80 11.70
N ARG A 319 -24.79 -15.53 12.81
CA ARG A 319 -24.34 -16.93 12.93
C ARG A 319 -25.03 -17.82 11.91
N GLU A 320 -26.35 -17.74 11.79
CA GLU A 320 -27.11 -18.53 10.83
C GLU A 320 -26.79 -18.14 9.38
N THR A 321 -26.57 -16.85 9.10
CA THR A 321 -26.16 -16.37 7.78
C THR A 321 -24.78 -16.90 7.38
N LEU A 322 -23.83 -16.93 8.31
CA LEU A 322 -22.44 -17.32 8.06
C LEU A 322 -22.23 -18.85 8.00
N LYS A 323 -23.02 -19.61 8.76
CA LYS A 323 -22.96 -21.08 8.83
C LYS A 323 -22.79 -21.79 7.47
N PRO A 324 -23.63 -21.56 6.45
CA PRO A 324 -23.48 -22.25 5.16
C PRO A 324 -22.17 -21.90 4.43
N LEU A 325 -21.60 -20.70 4.65
CA LEU A 325 -20.30 -20.34 4.05
C LEU A 325 -19.17 -21.13 4.69
N ILE A 326 -19.20 -21.26 6.02
CA ILE A 326 -18.22 -22.05 6.78
C ILE A 326 -18.35 -23.55 6.47
N GLU A 327 -19.58 -24.08 6.34
CA GLU A 327 -19.80 -25.48 5.98
C GLU A 327 -19.30 -25.79 4.56
N LYS A 328 -19.49 -24.86 3.63
CA LYS A 328 -19.03 -24.98 2.24
C LYS A 328 -17.51 -24.91 2.12
N ALA A 329 -16.87 -23.99 2.85
CA ALA A 329 -15.43 -23.75 2.79
C ALA A 329 -14.82 -23.61 4.21
N PRO A 330 -14.65 -24.73 4.94
CA PRO A 330 -14.29 -24.70 6.37
C PRO A 330 -12.89 -24.17 6.68
N ASN A 331 -12.03 -24.08 5.66
CA ASN A 331 -10.67 -23.56 5.74
C ASN A 331 -10.50 -22.20 5.05
N ASP A 332 -11.58 -21.60 4.53
CA ASP A 332 -11.48 -20.27 3.93
C ASP A 332 -11.13 -19.24 5.02
N ILE A 333 -10.06 -18.48 4.80
CA ILE A 333 -9.54 -17.52 5.78
C ILE A 333 -10.57 -16.40 6.02
N THR A 334 -11.14 -15.85 4.96
CA THR A 334 -12.06 -14.70 5.04
C THR A 334 -13.33 -15.05 5.81
N TYR A 335 -13.93 -16.22 5.57
CA TYR A 335 -15.10 -16.66 6.34
C TYR A 335 -14.75 -16.94 7.81
N ASN A 336 -13.61 -17.59 8.08
CA ASN A 336 -13.19 -17.86 9.45
C ASN A 336 -12.87 -16.57 10.21
N LEU A 337 -12.26 -15.56 9.58
CA LEU A 337 -12.03 -14.24 10.19
C LEU A 337 -13.34 -13.55 10.55
N THR A 338 -14.37 -13.63 9.71
CA THR A 338 -15.70 -13.09 10.06
C THR A 338 -16.37 -13.88 11.19
N GLN A 339 -16.15 -15.19 11.27
CA GLN A 339 -16.63 -15.98 12.40
C GLN A 339 -15.89 -15.62 13.70
N ILE A 340 -14.58 -15.35 13.63
CA ILE A 340 -13.79 -14.85 14.76
C ILE A 340 -14.34 -13.49 15.22
N ASP A 341 -14.61 -12.57 14.29
CA ASP A 341 -15.19 -11.25 14.58
C ASP A 341 -16.58 -11.36 15.25
N LEU A 342 -17.43 -12.29 14.77
CA LEU A 342 -18.70 -12.63 15.41
C LEU A 342 -18.50 -13.15 16.84
N ASP A 343 -17.55 -14.07 17.04
CA ASP A 343 -17.29 -14.66 18.36
C ASP A 343 -16.72 -13.62 19.33
N ILE A 344 -15.82 -12.74 18.88
CA ILE A 344 -15.29 -11.60 19.64
C ILE A 344 -16.43 -10.64 20.03
N THR A 345 -17.27 -10.25 19.07
CA THR A 345 -18.40 -9.32 19.29
C THR A 345 -19.42 -9.91 20.27
N ASN A 346 -19.60 -11.23 20.26
CA ASN A 346 -20.47 -11.94 21.18
C ASN A 346 -19.79 -12.32 22.52
N ASN A 347 -18.63 -11.74 22.83
CA ASN A 347 -17.82 -12.02 24.02
C ASN A 347 -17.45 -13.52 24.22
N ARG A 348 -17.40 -14.29 23.13
CA ARG A 348 -16.99 -15.70 23.09
C ARG A 348 -15.50 -15.83 22.79
N LEU A 349 -14.68 -15.18 23.62
CA LEU A 349 -13.23 -15.07 23.38
C LEU A 349 -12.50 -16.42 23.34
N ALA A 350 -12.99 -17.44 24.05
CA ALA A 350 -12.42 -18.78 24.02
C ALA A 350 -12.65 -19.49 22.67
N ASP A 351 -13.84 -19.35 22.09
CA ASP A 351 -14.16 -19.90 20.77
C ASP A 351 -13.38 -19.18 19.67
N ALA A 352 -13.26 -17.86 19.78
CA ALA A 352 -12.43 -17.04 18.89
C ALA A 352 -10.97 -17.50 18.92
N GLN A 353 -10.39 -17.66 20.12
CA GLN A 353 -9.02 -18.16 20.32
C GLN A 353 -8.83 -19.54 19.69
N GLN A 354 -9.73 -20.50 19.96
CA GLN A 354 -9.63 -21.85 19.41
C GLN A 354 -9.63 -21.83 17.87
N ARG A 355 -10.48 -20.98 17.27
CA ARG A 355 -10.55 -20.83 15.82
C ARG A 355 -9.28 -20.18 15.27
N VAL A 356 -8.76 -19.14 15.91
CA VAL A 356 -7.49 -18.50 15.55
C VAL A 356 -6.34 -19.51 15.57
N ASP A 357 -6.21 -20.29 16.64
CA ASP A 357 -5.14 -21.28 16.79
C ASP A 357 -5.22 -22.39 15.72
N ARG A 358 -6.43 -22.86 15.40
CA ARG A 358 -6.66 -23.78 14.27
C ARG A 358 -6.23 -23.15 12.94
N MET A 359 -6.67 -21.92 12.67
CA MET A 359 -6.43 -21.27 11.39
C MET A 359 -4.94 -20.92 11.19
N LEU A 360 -4.23 -20.53 12.25
CA LEU A 360 -2.79 -20.30 12.20
C LEU A 360 -1.97 -21.58 12.04
N THR A 361 -2.52 -22.75 12.39
CA THR A 361 -1.90 -24.04 12.03
C THR A 361 -1.90 -24.27 10.52
N LEU A 362 -2.94 -23.80 9.82
CA LEU A 362 -3.07 -23.92 8.36
C LEU A 362 -2.36 -22.79 7.61
N TYR A 363 -2.38 -21.57 8.17
CA TYR A 363 -1.89 -20.36 7.53
C TYR A 363 -1.00 -19.53 8.48
N PRO A 364 0.17 -20.06 8.90
CA PRO A 364 0.99 -19.44 9.93
C PRO A 364 1.51 -18.04 9.56
N GLY A 365 1.69 -17.77 8.26
CA GLY A 365 2.15 -16.48 7.73
C GLY A 365 1.05 -15.47 7.42
N SER A 366 -0.22 -15.79 7.67
CA SER A 366 -1.33 -14.87 7.34
C SER A 366 -1.30 -13.65 8.26
N TYR A 367 -1.10 -12.46 7.68
CA TYR A 367 -1.13 -11.21 8.44
C TYR A 367 -2.49 -11.01 9.13
N PRO A 368 -3.65 -11.13 8.46
CA PRO A 368 -4.96 -10.95 9.11
C PRO A 368 -5.20 -11.89 10.30
N LEU A 369 -4.72 -13.14 10.25
CA LEU A 369 -4.87 -14.08 11.36
C LEU A 369 -3.95 -13.76 12.53
N ASN A 370 -2.72 -13.29 12.25
CA ASN A 370 -1.80 -12.87 13.31
C ASN A 370 -2.28 -11.57 13.97
N ASP A 371 -2.85 -10.65 13.21
CA ASP A 371 -3.45 -9.42 13.71
C ASP A 371 -4.64 -9.70 14.65
N VAL A 372 -5.61 -10.51 14.21
CA VAL A 372 -6.76 -10.85 15.06
C VAL A 372 -6.36 -11.69 16.28
N ARG A 373 -5.28 -12.48 16.20
CA ARG A 373 -4.72 -13.17 17.37
C ARG A 373 -4.30 -12.17 18.44
N ILE A 374 -3.63 -11.08 18.05
CA ILE A 374 -3.22 -10.02 18.97
C ILE A 374 -4.46 -9.38 19.60
N ASP A 375 -5.48 -9.06 18.82
CA ASP A 375 -6.74 -8.50 19.35
C ASP A 375 -7.42 -9.43 20.37
N VAL A 376 -7.53 -10.73 20.06
CA VAL A 376 -8.07 -11.73 21.00
C VAL A 376 -7.25 -11.80 22.29
N LEU A 377 -5.92 -11.83 22.20
CA LEU A 377 -5.02 -11.87 23.36
C LEU A 377 -5.19 -10.62 24.23
N LEU A 378 -5.27 -9.43 23.63
CA LEU A 378 -5.49 -8.18 24.34
C LEU A 378 -6.85 -8.16 25.06
N LYS A 379 -7.93 -8.60 24.40
CA LYS A 379 -9.27 -8.72 25.03
C LYS A 379 -9.31 -9.74 26.17
N GLN A 380 -8.45 -10.75 26.14
CA GLN A 380 -8.26 -11.71 27.22
C GLN A 380 -7.32 -11.21 28.34
N ASN A 381 -6.81 -9.96 28.26
CA ASN A 381 -5.79 -9.40 29.14
C ASN A 381 -4.46 -10.18 29.14
N ARG A 382 -4.15 -10.91 28.06
CA ARG A 382 -2.89 -11.66 27.86
C ARG A 382 -1.86 -10.80 27.15
N THR A 383 -1.58 -9.63 27.73
CA THR A 383 -0.79 -8.55 27.12
C THR A 383 0.68 -8.92 26.86
N ALA A 384 1.28 -9.79 27.67
CA ALA A 384 2.65 -10.28 27.43
C ALA A 384 2.74 -11.18 26.18
N GLU A 385 1.72 -12.01 25.93
CA GLU A 385 1.66 -12.87 24.75
C GLU A 385 1.30 -12.06 23.49
N ALA A 386 0.47 -11.02 23.64
CA ALA A 386 0.20 -10.06 22.59
C ALA A 386 1.48 -9.32 22.17
N GLU A 387 2.29 -8.83 23.12
CA GLU A 387 3.58 -8.18 22.83
C GLU A 387 4.53 -9.10 22.04
N LYS A 388 4.66 -10.37 22.47
CA LYS A 388 5.49 -11.35 21.75
C LYS A 388 5.00 -11.57 20.30
N SER A 389 3.69 -11.57 20.09
CA SER A 389 3.09 -11.74 18.76
C SER A 389 3.32 -10.50 17.88
N LEU A 390 3.21 -9.30 18.46
CA LEU A 390 3.54 -8.04 17.79
C LEU A 390 5.02 -7.94 17.41
N GLU A 391 5.93 -8.39 18.28
CA GLU A 391 7.36 -8.44 17.97
C GLU A 391 7.69 -9.38 16.81
N ALA A 392 6.96 -10.49 16.67
CA ALA A 392 7.08 -11.36 15.51
C ALA A 392 6.58 -10.66 14.24
N LEU A 393 5.47 -9.93 14.33
CA LEU A 393 4.87 -9.23 13.20
C LEU A 393 5.73 -8.05 12.70
N LEU A 394 6.37 -7.32 13.62
CA LEU A 394 7.31 -6.23 13.28
C LEU A 394 8.53 -6.70 12.47
N LYS A 395 8.92 -7.98 12.57
CA LYS A 395 10.03 -8.52 11.74
C LYS A 395 9.67 -8.59 10.27
N THR A 396 8.38 -8.76 9.97
CA THR A 396 7.86 -8.87 8.60
C THR A 396 7.24 -7.57 8.09
N ARG A 397 6.81 -6.70 9.00
CA ARG A 397 6.12 -5.44 8.69
C ARG A 397 6.66 -4.26 9.52
N PRO A 398 7.97 -3.94 9.40
CA PRO A 398 8.58 -2.89 10.19
C PRO A 398 8.09 -1.48 9.81
N ASP A 399 7.53 -1.30 8.62
CA ASP A 399 7.13 0.00 8.09
C ASP A 399 5.61 0.25 8.15
N ASP A 400 4.86 -0.61 8.86
CA ASP A 400 3.42 -0.49 9.04
C ASP A 400 3.09 0.30 10.33
N PRO A 401 2.58 1.54 10.22
CA PRO A 401 2.31 2.38 11.38
C PRO A 401 1.22 1.79 12.29
N ASP A 402 0.25 1.05 11.75
CA ASP A 402 -0.83 0.49 12.57
C ASP A 402 -0.30 -0.54 13.56
N ILE A 403 0.72 -1.31 13.17
CA ILE A 403 1.37 -2.28 14.06
C ILE A 403 2.15 -1.55 15.16
N TRP A 404 2.90 -0.50 14.83
CA TRP A 404 3.63 0.29 15.82
C TRP A 404 2.71 0.96 16.84
N TYR A 405 1.53 1.40 16.41
CA TYR A 405 0.52 1.92 17.31
C TYR A 405 0.09 0.85 18.33
N VAL A 406 -0.24 -0.36 17.88
CA VAL A 406 -0.65 -1.46 18.77
C VAL A 406 0.51 -1.91 19.68
N VAL A 407 1.75 -1.90 19.19
CA VAL A 407 2.97 -2.17 20.01
C VAL A 407 3.08 -1.15 21.14
N ALA A 408 2.92 0.14 20.83
CA ALA A 408 2.96 1.20 21.83
C ALA A 408 1.92 0.96 22.92
N GLU A 409 0.65 0.81 22.53
CA GLU A 409 -0.45 0.61 23.50
C GLU A 409 -0.25 -0.66 24.34
N THR A 410 0.15 -1.77 23.71
CA THR A 410 0.43 -3.04 24.42
C THR A 410 1.57 -2.90 25.43
N ARG A 411 2.66 -2.22 25.07
CA ARG A 411 3.77 -1.95 25.98
C ARG A 411 3.38 -1.03 27.13
N GLY A 412 2.50 -0.07 26.88
CA GLY A 412 1.87 0.74 27.91
C GLY A 412 1.12 -0.13 28.93
N LEU A 413 0.29 -1.05 28.45
CA LEU A 413 -0.45 -2.01 29.29
C LEU A 413 0.48 -2.94 30.10
N ASN A 414 1.63 -3.32 29.54
CA ASN A 414 2.65 -4.12 30.22
C ASN A 414 3.53 -3.31 31.20
N GLY A 415 3.32 -2.00 31.33
CA GLY A 415 4.16 -1.12 32.15
C GLY A 415 5.56 -0.88 31.56
N ASN A 416 5.85 -1.35 30.35
CA ASN A 416 7.10 -1.12 29.63
C ASN A 416 7.14 0.32 29.06
N THR A 417 7.30 1.29 29.95
CA THR A 417 7.24 2.72 29.61
C THR A 417 8.33 3.15 28.63
N ILE A 418 9.54 2.57 28.72
CA ILE A 418 10.62 2.89 27.78
C ILE A 418 10.26 2.38 26.38
N GLY A 419 9.85 1.11 26.28
CA GLY A 419 9.47 0.50 25.01
C GLY A 419 8.22 1.13 24.38
N LEU A 420 7.28 1.61 25.20
CA LEU A 420 6.11 2.41 24.77
C LEU A 420 6.57 3.66 24.00
N HIS A 421 7.47 4.45 24.61
CA HIS A 421 7.97 5.67 23.97
C HIS A 421 8.79 5.37 22.72
N GLN A 422 9.59 4.31 22.72
CA GLN A 422 10.28 3.87 21.49
C GLN A 422 9.30 3.51 20.38
N ALA A 423 8.26 2.72 20.68
CA ALA A 423 7.25 2.34 19.68
C ALA A 423 6.45 3.53 19.15
N ARG A 424 6.10 4.50 20.01
CA ARG A 424 5.46 5.75 19.57
C ARG A 424 6.38 6.58 18.68
N ALA A 425 7.69 6.58 18.94
CA ALA A 425 8.63 7.27 18.08
C ALA A 425 8.62 6.69 16.66
N GLU A 426 8.64 5.37 16.53
CA GLU A 426 8.56 4.69 15.24
C GLU A 426 7.24 4.97 14.52
N TYR A 427 6.11 4.91 15.23
CA TYR A 427 4.81 5.32 14.69
C TYR A 427 4.85 6.75 14.12
N PHE A 428 5.29 7.72 14.92
CA PHE A 428 5.31 9.13 14.51
C PHE A 428 6.25 9.39 13.33
N ALA A 429 7.40 8.71 13.30
CA ALA A 429 8.32 8.79 12.16
C ALA A 429 7.68 8.27 10.87
N LEU A 430 6.97 7.13 10.93
CA LEU A 430 6.30 6.52 9.78
C LEU A 430 5.11 7.32 9.24
N VAL A 431 4.54 8.24 10.04
CA VAL A 431 3.50 9.19 9.62
C VAL A 431 4.03 10.61 9.40
N GLY A 432 5.36 10.77 9.33
CA GLY A 432 6.02 12.03 8.99
C GLY A 432 6.08 13.08 10.12
N ASP A 433 5.63 12.75 11.33
CA ASP A 433 5.71 13.64 12.50
C ASP A 433 7.02 13.44 13.28
N PHE A 434 8.13 13.80 12.64
CA PHE A 434 9.47 13.65 13.21
C PHE A 434 9.63 14.41 14.54
N ARG A 435 8.95 15.55 14.70
CA ARG A 435 8.99 16.32 15.93
C ARG A 435 8.44 15.51 17.11
N GLN A 436 7.25 14.91 16.96
CA GLN A 436 6.69 14.05 17.99
C GLN A 436 7.56 12.79 18.17
N ALA A 437 8.10 12.22 17.10
CA ALA A 437 8.96 11.05 17.17
C ALA A 437 10.21 11.28 18.05
N ILE A 438 10.94 12.38 17.77
CA ILE A 438 12.11 12.80 18.53
C ILE A 438 11.75 13.07 19.99
N GLN A 439 10.61 13.72 20.25
CA GLN A 439 10.13 13.97 21.61
C GLN A 439 9.85 12.68 22.39
N GLN A 440 9.28 11.65 21.73
CA GLN A 440 9.08 10.34 22.37
C GLN A 440 10.42 9.69 22.74
N LEU A 441 11.43 9.77 21.86
CA LEU A 441 12.77 9.24 22.18
C LEU A 441 13.44 9.99 23.34
N ASP A 442 13.20 11.30 23.49
CA ASP A 442 13.65 12.03 24.69
C ASP A 442 13.03 11.48 25.97
N PHE A 443 11.73 11.19 25.96
CA PHE A 443 11.04 10.60 27.11
C PHE A 443 11.55 9.19 27.43
N ALA A 444 11.88 8.39 26.41
CA ALA A 444 12.51 7.09 26.57
C ALA A 444 13.92 7.20 27.16
N LYS A 445 14.74 8.11 26.61
CA LYS A 445 16.14 8.33 26.99
C LYS A 445 16.28 8.77 28.45
N ARG A 446 15.44 9.71 28.91
CA ARG A 446 15.43 10.18 30.31
C ARG A 446 15.17 9.03 31.29
N ARG A 447 14.33 8.06 30.92
CA ARG A 447 14.01 6.88 31.73
C ARG A 447 15.06 5.78 31.63
N ALA A 448 15.82 5.74 30.54
CA ALA A 448 16.92 4.80 30.33
C ALA A 448 18.27 5.28 30.91
N ALA A 449 18.32 6.40 31.64
CA ALA A 449 19.57 7.03 32.11
C ALA A 449 20.50 6.08 32.90
N ASN A 450 19.93 5.10 33.61
CA ASN A 450 20.68 4.12 34.41
C ASN A 450 21.21 2.94 33.58
N ASN A 451 20.88 2.86 32.28
CA ASN A 451 21.33 1.82 31.36
C ASN A 451 22.02 2.48 30.15
N PHE A 452 23.33 2.62 30.23
CA PHE A 452 24.14 3.29 29.21
C PHE A 452 23.91 2.70 27.81
N GLN A 453 23.92 1.37 27.67
CA GLN A 453 23.77 0.72 26.36
C GLN A 453 22.39 0.99 25.73
N LEU A 454 21.32 0.97 26.54
CA LEU A 454 19.98 1.30 26.07
C LEU A 454 19.87 2.78 25.70
N ALA A 455 20.38 3.68 26.55
CA ALA A 455 20.41 5.12 26.28
C ALA A 455 21.19 5.44 24.99
N SER A 456 22.32 4.78 24.73
CA SER A 456 23.09 4.94 23.49
C SER A 456 22.33 4.48 22.25
N ARG A 457 21.56 3.38 22.33
CA ARG A 457 20.71 2.93 21.20
C ARG A 457 19.59 3.93 20.91
N ILE A 458 18.95 4.45 21.95
CA ILE A 458 17.91 5.49 21.81
C ILE A 458 18.51 6.77 21.21
N ASP A 459 19.69 7.18 21.66
CA ASP A 459 20.41 8.34 21.12
C ASP A 459 20.77 8.17 19.64
N ALA A 460 21.23 6.97 19.24
CA ALA A 460 21.53 6.67 17.85
C ALA A 460 20.28 6.75 16.96
N ARG A 461 19.16 6.15 17.38
CA ARG A 461 17.89 6.25 16.62
C ARG A 461 17.37 7.69 16.59
N GLN A 462 17.52 8.46 17.66
CA GLN A 462 17.13 9.87 17.69
C GLN A 462 17.93 10.70 16.66
N LYS A 463 19.25 10.48 16.56
CA LYS A 463 20.09 11.14 15.54
C LYS A 463 19.66 10.80 14.13
N ASP A 464 19.35 9.53 13.88
CA ASP A 464 18.85 9.07 12.58
C ASP A 464 17.50 9.75 12.22
N LEU A 465 16.56 9.86 13.17
CA LEU A 465 15.31 10.60 12.92
C LEU A 465 15.53 12.09 12.65
N ILE A 466 16.50 12.74 13.32
CA ILE A 466 16.87 14.14 13.05
C ILE A 466 17.46 14.28 11.64
N GLU A 467 18.28 13.33 11.22
CA GLU A 467 18.84 13.32 9.87
C GLU A 467 17.76 13.13 8.81
N GLN A 468 16.81 12.20 9.03
CA GLN A 468 15.65 12.00 8.15
C GLN A 468 14.78 13.26 8.08
N GLU A 469 14.49 13.91 9.21
CA GLU A 469 13.74 15.18 9.24
C GLU A 469 14.45 16.26 8.41
N ARG A 470 15.78 16.37 8.55
CA ARG A 470 16.58 17.31 7.77
C ARG A 470 16.52 17.00 6.28
N MET A 471 16.68 15.74 5.89
CA MET A 471 16.58 15.33 4.48
C MET A 471 15.21 15.70 3.90
N VAL A 472 14.12 15.40 4.61
CA VAL A 472 12.75 15.75 4.18
C VAL A 472 12.63 17.26 4.00
N LYS A 473 13.13 18.07 4.95
CA LYS A 473 13.11 19.54 4.84
C LYS A 473 13.94 20.07 3.68
N ASP A 474 15.12 19.51 3.45
CA ASP A 474 16.01 19.89 2.35
C ASP A 474 15.40 19.52 0.98
N MET A 475 14.48 18.56 0.94
CA MET A 475 13.75 18.17 -0.28
C MET A 475 12.47 19.00 -0.51
N MET A 476 11.95 19.63 0.53
CA MET A 476 10.76 20.49 0.46
C MET A 476 11.08 21.95 0.13
N ASN A 477 12.31 22.40 0.40
CA ASN A 477 12.80 23.76 0.16
C ASN A 477 13.71 23.80 -1.07
#